data_AF-A0A7Y5VBL2-F1
#
_entry.id   AF-A0A7Y5VBL2-F1
#
_cell.length_a   1.000
_cell.length_b   1.000
_cell.length_c   1.000
_cell.angle_alpha   90.00
_cell.angle_beta   90.00
_cell.angle_gamma   90.00
#
_symmetry.space_group_name_H-M   'P 1'
#
loop_
_entity.id
_entity.type
_entity.pdbx_description
1 polymer ?
#
loop_
_entity_poly.entity_id
_entity_poly.type
_entity_poly.pdbx_seq_one_letter_code
_entity_poly.pdbx_strand_id
1 'polypeptide(L)'
;MRAFSQPGGPRLAVLSYHSWDVEPAVLGADIRALRKDGWRFVSAREALDFVHGRLAGTDERLALVTSDDGHPEDVEFRDTLRREGCPGVTFVNVGRADADRLAWFRETHSEEWSVQDHGPLHRRQFVSGHLTGVVHGQKIGGLEYLALPMGAPLLASAGQLASPRFDPHPEVIALAAEWASEQGTATISSPAWLAEISERLRRLRLAYRWRSRTYVVGSLETNEEFERRVKREVAEGRTAFEDALGHAPTMFAYPWWQGSSIGDDELSRSGYEATFAGTGYVQGRAMSPYSIPRVVMDPTTPRPLNLAEFAERSTSSWSGLRGRVERAAKRMMGVI
;
A
#
# COMPACT_ATOMS: atom_id res chain seq x y z
N MET A 1 0.37 -25.35 29.60
CA MET A 1 1.35 -24.58 28.81
C MET A 1 0.96 -23.10 28.97
N ARG A 2 1.68 -22.34 29.79
CA ARG A 2 1.34 -20.94 30.11
C ARG A 2 1.77 -20.04 28.95
N ALA A 3 0.85 -19.22 28.45
CA ALA A 3 1.10 -18.25 27.40
C ALA A 3 2.14 -17.22 27.87
N PHE A 4 3.15 -16.95 27.03
CA PHE A 4 4.09 -15.86 27.22
C PHE A 4 3.37 -14.52 26.96
N SER A 5 2.60 -14.04 27.93
CA SER A 5 2.35 -12.60 28.08
C SER A 5 3.54 -12.01 28.83
N GLN A 6 4.61 -11.71 28.11
CA GLN A 6 5.67 -10.85 28.65
C GLN A 6 5.14 -9.41 28.74
N PRO A 7 5.20 -8.75 29.90
CA PRO A 7 4.85 -7.34 30.03
C PRO A 7 5.87 -6.45 29.31
N GLY A 8 5.39 -5.35 28.72
CA GLY A 8 6.15 -4.10 28.68
C GLY A 8 7.26 -3.93 27.63
N GLY A 9 7.09 -4.41 26.40
CA GLY A 9 7.94 -3.93 25.30
C GLY A 9 7.46 -2.59 24.75
N PRO A 10 8.36 -1.66 24.34
CA PRO A 10 8.00 -0.48 23.56
C PRO A 10 7.07 -0.82 22.40
N ARG A 11 6.11 0.05 22.12
CA ARG A 11 5.11 -0.15 21.07
C ARG A 11 5.05 1.07 20.18
N LEU A 12 5.09 0.86 18.88
CA LEU A 12 4.81 1.91 17.90
C LEU A 12 3.53 1.54 17.13
N ALA A 13 2.52 2.40 17.20
CA ALA A 13 1.39 2.35 16.31
C ALA A 13 1.56 3.42 15.24
N VAL A 14 1.52 3.01 13.97
CA VAL A 14 1.55 3.94 12.84
C VAL A 14 0.12 4.00 12.30
N LEU A 15 -0.57 5.12 12.48
CA LEU A 15 -1.97 5.29 12.10
C LEU A 15 -2.03 5.85 10.69
N SER A 16 -2.55 5.06 9.75
CA SER A 16 -2.62 5.38 8.32
C SER A 16 -4.01 5.88 7.98
N TYR A 17 -4.15 7.18 7.78
CA TYR A 17 -5.37 7.83 7.31
C TYR A 17 -5.30 8.13 5.82
N HIS A 18 -6.45 8.27 5.19
CA HIS A 18 -6.61 9.08 3.99
C HIS A 18 -7.43 10.31 4.38
N SER A 19 -6.93 11.51 4.06
CA SER A 19 -7.53 12.76 4.56
C SER A 19 -8.93 13.03 4.03
N TRP A 20 -9.30 12.45 2.88
CA TRP A 20 -10.66 12.52 2.34
C TRP A 20 -11.62 11.48 2.94
N ASP A 21 -11.12 10.45 3.63
CA ASP A 21 -11.95 9.38 4.19
C ASP A 21 -12.38 9.67 5.63
N VAL A 22 -11.67 10.52 6.36
CA VAL A 22 -11.93 10.75 7.79
C VAL A 22 -12.07 12.24 8.08
N GLU A 23 -13.22 12.62 8.64
CA GLU A 23 -13.49 14.00 9.02
C GLU A 23 -12.49 14.52 10.08
N PRO A 24 -12.09 15.80 10.01
CA PRO A 24 -11.22 16.45 11.00
C PRO A 24 -11.66 16.26 12.47
N ALA A 25 -12.97 16.32 12.74
CA ALA A 25 -13.50 16.14 14.09
C ALA A 25 -13.27 14.72 14.63
N VAL A 26 -13.35 13.73 13.74
CA VAL A 26 -13.09 12.32 14.06
C VAL A 26 -11.60 12.10 14.34
N LEU A 27 -10.71 12.65 13.51
CA LEU A 27 -9.26 12.61 13.75
C LEU A 27 -8.90 13.20 15.11
N GLY A 28 -9.44 14.38 15.45
CA GLY A 28 -9.20 14.99 16.76
C GLY A 28 -9.72 14.13 17.92
N ALA A 29 -10.86 13.47 17.75
CA ALA A 29 -11.40 12.55 18.75
C ALA A 29 -10.51 11.30 18.93
N ASP A 30 -10.00 10.73 17.85
CA ASP A 30 -9.07 9.60 17.88
C ASP A 30 -7.79 9.97 18.65
N ILE A 31 -7.20 11.14 18.38
CA ILE A 31 -5.99 11.64 19.06
C ILE A 31 -6.23 11.78 20.56
N ARG A 32 -7.35 12.42 20.96
CA ARG A 32 -7.69 12.59 22.38
C ARG A 32 -7.95 11.25 23.08
N ALA A 33 -8.61 10.31 22.42
CA ALA A 33 -8.83 8.96 22.95
C ALA A 33 -7.50 8.24 23.21
N LEU A 34 -6.58 8.25 22.24
CA LEU A 34 -5.27 7.63 22.40
C LEU A 34 -4.42 8.27 23.51
N ARG A 35 -4.45 9.60 23.65
CA ARG A 35 -3.77 10.27 24.78
C ARG A 35 -4.33 9.84 26.12
N LYS A 36 -5.66 9.74 26.23
CA LYS A 36 -6.33 9.25 27.45
C LYS A 36 -5.91 7.81 27.78
N ASP A 37 -5.61 7.01 26.76
CA ASP A 37 -5.11 5.64 26.88
C ASP A 37 -3.57 5.54 27.06
N GLY A 38 -2.90 6.67 27.25
CA GLY A 38 -1.47 6.76 27.57
C GLY A 38 -0.54 6.68 26.36
N TRP A 39 -1.03 6.91 25.15
CA TRP A 39 -0.17 7.00 23.96
C TRP A 39 0.47 8.38 23.84
N ARG A 40 1.77 8.39 23.55
CA ARG A 40 2.55 9.58 23.21
C ARG A 40 2.67 9.69 21.70
N PHE A 41 2.26 10.81 21.14
CA PHE A 41 2.44 11.08 19.71
C PHE A 41 3.87 11.52 19.43
N VAL A 42 4.46 10.98 18.36
CA VAL A 42 5.87 11.19 18.00
C VAL A 42 6.00 11.80 16.61
N SER A 43 7.04 12.62 16.44
CA SER A 43 7.46 13.12 15.13
C SER A 43 8.00 12.00 14.23
N ALA A 44 8.21 12.30 12.94
CA ALA A 44 8.89 11.41 12.02
C ALA A 44 10.29 11.03 12.55
N ARG A 45 11.04 12.00 13.08
CA ARG A 45 12.39 11.77 13.59
C ARG A 45 12.41 10.83 14.80
N GLU A 46 11.53 11.05 15.76
CA GLU A 46 11.41 10.19 16.93
C GLU A 46 10.95 8.78 16.57
N ALA A 47 10.07 8.64 15.56
CA ALA A 47 9.70 7.32 15.03
C ALA A 47 10.90 6.61 14.39
N LEU A 48 11.78 7.32 13.66
CA LEU A 48 13.04 6.76 13.16
C LEU A 48 13.97 6.35 14.30
N ASP A 49 14.12 7.21 15.31
CA ASP A 49 14.91 6.91 16.50
C ASP A 49 14.40 5.65 17.21
N PHE A 50 13.08 5.46 17.27
CA PHE A 50 12.47 4.24 17.78
C PHE A 50 12.87 2.99 16.97
N VAL A 51 12.64 3.01 15.65
CA VAL A 51 12.85 1.80 14.81
C VAL A 51 14.32 1.44 14.66
N HIS A 52 15.23 2.41 14.79
CA HIS A 52 16.68 2.17 14.86
C HIS A 52 17.19 1.82 16.27
N GLY A 53 16.29 1.64 17.25
CA GLY A 53 16.67 1.25 18.61
C GLY A 53 17.33 2.35 19.45
N ARG A 54 17.35 3.60 18.97
CA ARG A 54 17.84 4.75 19.75
C ARG A 54 16.92 5.06 20.96
N LEU A 55 15.70 4.55 20.95
CA LEU A 55 14.75 4.57 22.07
C LEU A 55 14.55 3.20 22.75
N ALA A 56 15.47 2.22 22.58
CA ALA A 56 15.29 0.83 23.03
C ALA A 56 15.08 0.62 24.55
N GLY A 57 15.17 1.66 25.37
CA GLY A 57 14.92 1.64 26.82
C GLY A 57 13.56 2.20 27.25
N THR A 58 12.73 2.71 26.33
CA THR A 58 11.42 3.26 26.68
C THR A 58 10.37 2.16 26.77
N ASP A 59 9.52 2.22 27.80
CA ASP A 59 8.30 1.40 27.90
C ASP A 59 7.05 2.19 27.41
N GLU A 60 7.27 3.36 26.81
CA GLU A 60 6.20 4.20 26.26
C GLU A 60 5.46 3.52 25.10
N ARG A 61 4.18 3.90 24.98
CA ARG A 61 3.35 3.59 23.82
C ARG A 61 3.41 4.78 22.87
N LEU A 62 4.07 4.61 21.73
CA LEU A 62 4.29 5.67 20.76
C LEU A 62 3.29 5.56 19.61
N ALA A 63 2.77 6.68 19.15
CA ALA A 63 1.88 6.76 18.00
C ALA A 63 2.43 7.75 16.96
N LEU A 64 2.57 7.29 15.72
CA LEU A 64 2.86 8.14 14.56
C LEU A 64 1.58 8.28 13.74
N VAL A 65 1.14 9.52 13.46
CA VAL A 65 -0.01 9.77 12.60
C VAL A 65 0.47 10.05 11.18
N THR A 66 -0.09 9.34 10.20
CA THR A 66 0.26 9.49 8.80
C THR A 66 -0.98 9.71 7.92
N SER A 67 -0.88 10.54 6.89
CA SER A 67 -1.81 10.56 5.75
C SER A 67 -1.10 10.16 4.46
N ASP A 68 -1.85 9.57 3.52
CA ASP A 68 -1.34 9.09 2.23
C ASP A 68 -1.93 9.88 1.05
N ASP A 69 -1.31 9.71 -0.12
CA ASP A 69 -1.66 10.22 -1.45
C ASP A 69 -1.51 11.73 -1.72
N GLY A 70 -1.42 12.57 -0.70
CA GLY A 70 -1.20 14.01 -0.89
C GLY A 70 -2.45 14.71 -1.46
N HIS A 71 -3.57 14.58 -0.79
CA HIS A 71 -4.87 15.09 -1.21
C HIS A 71 -5.10 16.55 -0.74
N PRO A 72 -5.99 17.34 -1.38
CA PRO A 72 -6.29 18.70 -0.94
C PRO A 72 -6.75 18.78 0.53
N GLU A 73 -7.43 17.74 1.01
CA GLU A 73 -7.90 17.61 2.39
C GLU A 73 -6.75 17.50 3.42
N ASP A 74 -5.51 17.27 2.99
CA ASP A 74 -4.33 17.26 3.88
C ASP A 74 -4.11 18.62 4.57
N VAL A 75 -4.63 19.72 4.02
CA VAL A 75 -4.61 21.04 4.68
C VAL A 75 -5.39 20.98 6.00
N GLU A 76 -6.63 20.50 5.97
CA GLU A 76 -7.47 20.40 7.17
C GLU A 76 -6.98 19.31 8.12
N PHE A 77 -6.43 18.22 7.56
CA PHE A 77 -5.79 17.15 8.33
C PHE A 77 -4.62 17.71 9.16
N ARG A 78 -3.67 18.40 8.52
CA ARG A 78 -2.53 19.04 9.20
C ARG A 78 -2.99 20.05 10.24
N ASP A 79 -3.94 20.91 9.91
CA ASP A 79 -4.43 21.93 10.83
C ASP A 79 -5.10 21.31 12.06
N THR A 80 -5.75 20.16 11.91
CA THR A 80 -6.27 19.36 13.03
C THR A 80 -5.15 18.84 13.90
N LEU A 81 -4.13 18.21 13.31
CA LEU A 81 -2.97 17.74 14.07
C LEU A 81 -2.31 18.88 14.85
N ARG A 82 -2.13 20.04 14.22
CA ARG A 82 -1.57 21.24 14.86
C ARG A 82 -2.42 21.72 16.04
N ARG A 83 -3.75 21.80 15.88
CA ARG A 83 -4.67 22.18 16.97
C ARG A 83 -4.59 21.20 18.14
N GLU A 84 -4.41 19.92 17.86
CA GLU A 84 -4.23 18.91 18.89
C GLU A 84 -2.79 18.85 19.41
N GLY A 85 -1.82 19.61 18.89
CA GLY A 85 -0.41 19.49 19.28
C GLY A 85 0.16 18.09 18.99
N CYS A 86 -0.21 17.52 17.84
CA CYS A 86 0.17 16.19 17.40
C CYS A 86 1.10 16.33 16.17
N PRO A 87 2.33 15.77 16.19
CA PRO A 87 3.13 15.69 14.98
C PRO A 87 2.51 14.74 13.95
N GLY A 88 2.84 14.92 12.68
CA GLY A 88 2.33 14.06 11.61
C GLY A 88 3.26 13.92 10.42
N VAL A 89 2.93 12.95 9.57
CA VAL A 89 3.59 12.68 8.29
C VAL A 89 2.56 12.64 7.18
N THR A 90 2.84 13.26 6.04
CA THR A 90 2.09 12.96 4.80
C THR A 90 3.01 12.31 3.80
N PHE A 91 2.61 11.14 3.33
CA PHE A 91 3.23 10.48 2.19
C PHE A 91 2.57 10.98 0.92
N VAL A 92 3.34 11.68 0.07
CA VAL A 92 2.82 12.31 -1.14
C VAL A 92 3.25 11.55 -2.38
N ASN A 93 2.34 11.47 -3.36
CA ASN A 93 2.70 11.07 -4.71
C ASN A 93 3.00 12.32 -5.54
N VAL A 94 4.30 12.62 -5.69
CA VAL A 94 4.75 13.80 -6.45
C VAL A 94 4.40 13.74 -7.94
N GLY A 95 4.20 12.55 -8.52
CA GLY A 95 3.79 12.40 -9.91
C GLY A 95 2.28 12.59 -10.15
N ARG A 96 1.48 12.75 -9.08
CA ARG A 96 0.03 13.03 -9.16
C ARG A 96 -0.37 14.39 -8.59
N ALA A 97 0.48 15.01 -7.79
CA ALA A 97 0.22 16.33 -7.24
C ALA A 97 0.38 17.41 -8.33
N ASP A 98 -0.53 18.39 -8.33
CA ASP A 98 -0.39 19.60 -9.15
C ASP A 98 0.67 20.55 -8.56
N ALA A 99 1.05 21.58 -9.34
CA ALA A 99 2.13 22.50 -8.97
C ALA A 99 1.84 23.30 -7.68
N ASP A 100 0.58 23.73 -7.50
CA ASP A 100 0.16 24.49 -6.31
C ASP A 100 0.26 23.62 -5.06
N ARG A 101 -0.11 22.34 -5.18
CA ARG A 101 -0.01 21.39 -4.08
C ARG A 101 1.43 21.03 -3.75
N LEU A 102 2.29 20.84 -4.75
CA LEU A 102 3.72 20.63 -4.52
C LEU A 102 4.37 21.85 -3.84
N ALA A 103 3.96 23.07 -4.21
CA ALA A 103 4.40 24.29 -3.54
C ALA A 103 3.95 24.31 -2.06
N TRP A 104 2.68 23.97 -1.79
CA TRP A 104 2.16 23.87 -0.42
C TRP A 104 2.91 22.82 0.42
N PHE A 105 3.16 21.63 -0.13
CA PHE A 105 3.94 20.61 0.57
C PHE A 105 5.37 21.07 0.88
N ARG A 106 6.03 21.72 -0.09
CA ARG A 106 7.36 22.29 0.09
C ARG A 106 7.40 23.32 1.22
N GLU A 107 6.44 24.24 1.26
CA GLU A 107 6.39 25.33 2.25
C GLU A 107 6.03 24.85 3.66
N THR A 108 5.38 23.69 3.77
CA THR A 108 4.80 23.24 5.03
C THR A 108 5.56 22.10 5.69
N HIS A 109 6.55 21.54 4.99
CA HIS A 109 7.50 20.60 5.57
C HIS A 109 8.23 21.22 6.77
N SER A 110 8.18 20.52 7.90
CA SER A 110 8.77 20.90 9.19
C SER A 110 9.06 19.66 10.03
N GLU A 111 9.62 19.84 11.23
CA GLU A 111 9.81 18.74 12.19
C GLU A 111 8.48 18.20 12.73
N GLU A 112 7.48 19.08 12.91
CA GLU A 112 6.14 18.73 13.38
C GLU A 112 5.26 18.15 12.26
N TRP A 113 5.52 18.50 11.01
CA TRP A 113 4.80 18.02 9.84
C TRP A 113 5.76 17.61 8.72
N SER A 114 6.04 16.32 8.65
CA SER A 114 6.98 15.80 7.66
C SER A 114 6.27 15.42 6.37
N VAL A 115 6.74 15.93 5.23
CA VAL A 115 6.32 15.43 3.92
C VAL A 115 7.30 14.33 3.51
N GLN A 116 6.79 13.19 3.07
CA GLN A 116 7.56 11.97 2.80
C GLN A 116 7.03 11.27 1.54
N ASP A 117 7.71 10.24 1.07
CA ASP A 117 7.48 9.68 -0.26
C ASP A 117 6.42 8.56 -0.27
N HIS A 118 5.44 8.67 -1.18
CA HIS A 118 4.44 7.62 -1.46
C HIS A 118 4.64 6.92 -2.81
N GLY A 119 5.81 7.07 -3.40
CA GLY A 119 6.15 6.60 -4.73
C GLY A 119 5.59 7.53 -5.83
N PRO A 120 6.36 7.75 -6.91
CA PRO A 120 6.02 8.72 -7.94
C PRO A 120 4.85 8.28 -8.84
N LEU A 121 4.54 6.99 -8.90
CA LEU A 121 3.57 6.47 -9.86
C LEU A 121 2.25 6.04 -9.21
N HIS A 122 2.29 5.52 -7.98
CA HIS A 122 1.14 4.93 -7.28
C HIS A 122 0.30 4.05 -8.23
N ARG A 123 0.95 3.05 -8.83
CA ARG A 123 0.42 2.20 -9.91
C ARG A 123 0.25 0.75 -9.47
N ARG A 124 -0.88 0.13 -9.84
CA ARG A 124 -1.10 -1.32 -9.75
C ARG A 124 -0.87 -2.03 -11.07
N GLN A 125 -0.06 -3.06 -11.08
CA GLN A 125 0.13 -3.90 -12.26
C GLN A 125 -0.47 -5.29 -12.07
N PHE A 126 -0.74 -5.97 -13.18
CA PHE A 126 -1.04 -7.40 -13.11
C PHE A 126 0.19 -8.17 -12.63
N VAL A 127 -0.04 -9.18 -11.80
CA VAL A 127 1.03 -10.02 -11.20
C VAL A 127 0.84 -11.51 -11.49
N SER A 128 -0.27 -11.86 -12.14
CA SER A 128 -0.50 -13.21 -12.65
C SER A 128 -1.57 -13.19 -13.73
N GLY A 129 -1.65 -14.27 -14.51
CA GLY A 129 -2.73 -14.48 -15.46
C GLY A 129 -4.09 -14.79 -14.82
N HIS A 130 -4.23 -14.83 -13.48
CA HIS A 130 -5.48 -15.20 -12.82
C HIS A 130 -6.58 -14.19 -13.12
N LEU A 131 -7.61 -14.61 -13.86
CA LEU A 131 -8.77 -13.78 -14.19
C LEU A 131 -9.64 -13.57 -12.94
N THR A 132 -9.72 -12.33 -12.48
CA THR A 132 -10.51 -11.92 -11.30
C THR A 132 -11.78 -11.15 -11.66
N GLY A 133 -11.90 -10.66 -12.89
CA GLY A 133 -13.08 -9.96 -13.37
C GLY A 133 -12.87 -9.41 -14.78
N VAL A 134 -13.64 -8.39 -15.13
CA VAL A 134 -13.46 -7.61 -16.36
C VAL A 134 -13.70 -6.13 -16.11
N VAL A 135 -13.11 -5.31 -16.96
CA VAL A 135 -13.32 -3.86 -16.96
C VAL A 135 -14.80 -3.60 -17.21
N HIS A 136 -15.48 -3.04 -16.20
CA HIS A 136 -16.85 -2.54 -16.29
C HIS A 136 -16.91 -1.16 -15.64
N GLY A 137 -17.41 -0.15 -16.36
CA GLY A 137 -17.49 1.23 -15.85
C GLY A 137 -16.13 1.97 -15.78
N GLN A 138 -16.12 3.13 -15.11
CA GLN A 138 -15.04 4.13 -15.28
C GLN A 138 -13.89 4.09 -14.28
N LYS A 139 -14.00 3.39 -13.14
CA LYS A 139 -12.96 3.44 -12.11
C LYS A 139 -12.56 2.05 -11.63
N ILE A 140 -11.29 1.73 -11.80
CA ILE A 140 -10.68 0.49 -11.36
C ILE A 140 -9.44 0.91 -10.57
N GLY A 141 -9.65 1.17 -9.28
CA GLY A 141 -8.71 1.90 -8.43
C GLY A 141 -7.25 1.47 -8.61
N GLY A 142 -6.46 2.36 -9.21
CA GLY A 142 -5.02 2.20 -9.41
C GLY A 142 -4.62 1.45 -10.69
N LEU A 143 -5.57 0.95 -11.49
CA LEU A 143 -5.35 0.29 -12.79
C LEU A 143 -5.71 1.19 -13.97
N GLU A 144 -6.17 2.43 -13.74
CA GLU A 144 -6.61 3.35 -14.80
C GLU A 144 -5.52 3.64 -15.83
N TYR A 145 -4.25 3.60 -15.39
CA TYR A 145 -3.09 3.84 -16.25
C TYR A 145 -2.82 2.71 -17.24
N LEU A 146 -3.40 1.52 -17.06
CA LEU A 146 -3.28 0.43 -18.03
C LEU A 146 -4.12 0.71 -19.29
N ALA A 147 -4.96 1.75 -19.28
CA ALA A 147 -5.80 2.17 -20.41
C ALA A 147 -6.59 1.00 -21.02
N LEU A 148 -7.06 0.09 -20.16
CA LEU A 148 -7.74 -1.12 -20.60
C LEU A 148 -9.10 -0.78 -21.20
N PRO A 149 -9.44 -1.32 -22.39
CA PRO A 149 -10.75 -1.11 -22.99
C PRO A 149 -11.85 -1.79 -22.18
N MET A 150 -13.09 -1.33 -22.37
CA MET A 150 -14.28 -1.96 -21.79
C MET A 150 -14.34 -3.46 -22.13
N GLY A 151 -14.61 -4.29 -21.13
CA GLY A 151 -14.61 -5.75 -21.29
C GLY A 151 -13.25 -6.44 -21.21
N ALA A 152 -12.14 -5.71 -21.18
CA ALA A 152 -10.83 -6.31 -21.01
C ALA A 152 -10.76 -7.12 -19.69
N PRO A 153 -10.00 -8.23 -19.65
CA PRO A 153 -9.83 -9.03 -18.45
C PRO A 153 -9.14 -8.23 -17.34
N LEU A 154 -9.74 -8.28 -16.15
CA LEU A 154 -9.08 -7.87 -14.92
C LEU A 154 -8.40 -9.09 -14.32
N LEU A 155 -7.08 -8.98 -14.18
CA LEU A 155 -6.25 -10.02 -13.59
C LEU A 155 -5.86 -9.64 -12.17
N ALA A 156 -5.42 -10.63 -11.40
CA ALA A 156 -4.88 -10.36 -10.07
C ALA A 156 -3.74 -9.34 -10.17
N SER A 157 -3.82 -8.29 -9.35
CA SER A 157 -2.95 -7.12 -9.40
C SER A 157 -2.32 -6.81 -8.04
N ALA A 158 -1.14 -6.18 -8.05
CA ALA A 158 -0.49 -5.63 -6.86
C ALA A 158 0.22 -4.30 -7.19
N GLY A 159 0.71 -3.60 -6.17
CA GLY A 159 1.56 -2.42 -6.33
C GLY A 159 2.81 -2.74 -7.17
N GLN A 160 3.22 -1.80 -8.01
CA GLN A 160 4.30 -1.98 -8.97
C GLN A 160 5.65 -2.35 -8.30
N LEU A 161 5.94 -1.84 -7.11
CA LEU A 161 7.15 -2.17 -6.35
C LEU A 161 7.05 -3.48 -5.54
N ALA A 162 5.88 -4.11 -5.51
CA ALA A 162 5.61 -5.26 -4.64
C ALA A 162 5.86 -6.61 -5.31
N SER A 163 5.83 -6.69 -6.64
CA SER A 163 5.82 -7.96 -7.37
C SER A 163 6.28 -7.83 -8.82
N PRO A 164 6.76 -8.92 -9.45
CA PRO A 164 6.97 -8.97 -10.90
C PRO A 164 5.68 -8.70 -11.68
N ARG A 165 5.81 -8.05 -12.83
CA ARG A 165 4.69 -7.74 -13.73
C ARG A 165 4.29 -8.97 -14.54
N PHE A 166 3.00 -9.15 -14.77
CA PHE A 166 2.46 -10.08 -15.74
C PHE A 166 1.85 -9.30 -16.91
N ASP A 167 2.33 -9.57 -18.12
CA ASP A 167 1.82 -8.97 -19.34
C ASP A 167 0.93 -9.99 -20.08
N PRO A 168 -0.42 -9.81 -20.09
CA PRO A 168 -1.30 -10.72 -20.81
C PRO A 168 -1.02 -10.68 -22.31
N HIS A 169 -1.21 -11.82 -22.98
CA HIS A 169 -1.07 -11.89 -24.42
C HIS A 169 -2.02 -10.88 -25.10
N PRO A 170 -1.57 -10.05 -26.06
CA PRO A 170 -2.39 -8.97 -26.63
C PRO A 170 -3.74 -9.43 -27.19
N GLU A 171 -3.80 -10.63 -27.79
CA GLU A 171 -5.05 -11.22 -28.29
C GLU A 171 -6.09 -11.46 -27.19
N VAL A 172 -5.69 -11.73 -25.95
CA VAL A 172 -6.62 -11.91 -24.82
C VAL A 172 -7.39 -10.60 -24.59
N ILE A 173 -6.68 -9.46 -24.58
CA ILE A 173 -7.28 -8.14 -24.39
C ILE A 173 -8.19 -7.80 -25.58
N ALA A 174 -7.69 -7.99 -26.80
CA ALA A 174 -8.42 -7.67 -28.03
C ALA A 174 -9.75 -8.44 -28.15
N LEU A 175 -9.72 -9.76 -27.95
CA LEU A 175 -10.91 -10.61 -28.06
C LEU A 175 -11.95 -10.31 -26.97
N ALA A 176 -11.50 -10.04 -25.75
CA ALA A 176 -12.41 -9.70 -24.66
C ALA A 176 -13.10 -8.35 -24.89
N ALA A 177 -12.35 -7.37 -25.39
CA ALA A 177 -12.88 -6.05 -25.73
C ALA A 177 -13.84 -6.08 -26.92
N GLU A 178 -13.49 -6.80 -27.99
CA GLU A 178 -14.35 -7.01 -29.15
C GLU A 178 -15.68 -7.66 -28.72
N TRP A 179 -15.61 -8.72 -27.93
CA TRP A 179 -16.81 -9.43 -27.51
C TRP A 179 -17.70 -8.60 -26.58
N ALA A 180 -17.10 -7.79 -25.70
CA ALA A 180 -17.84 -6.81 -24.91
C ALA A 180 -18.56 -5.77 -25.78
N SER A 181 -17.96 -5.35 -26.89
CA SER A 181 -18.61 -4.44 -27.85
C SER A 181 -19.80 -5.10 -28.55
N GLU A 182 -19.74 -6.40 -28.83
CA GLU A 182 -20.84 -7.15 -29.49
C GLU A 182 -22.05 -7.37 -28.57
N GLN A 183 -21.82 -7.65 -27.28
CA GLN A 183 -22.88 -8.02 -26.32
C GLN A 183 -23.57 -6.83 -25.64
N GLY A 184 -23.01 -5.63 -25.81
CA GLY A 184 -23.47 -4.42 -25.13
C GLY A 184 -23.06 -4.37 -23.65
N THR A 185 -22.96 -3.16 -23.10
CA THR A 185 -22.35 -2.93 -21.78
C THR A 185 -23.18 -3.39 -20.59
N ALA A 186 -24.49 -3.61 -20.77
CA ALA A 186 -25.42 -3.99 -19.70
C ALA A 186 -25.21 -5.42 -19.18
N THR A 187 -24.52 -6.29 -19.93
CA THR A 187 -24.30 -7.70 -19.58
C THR A 187 -22.88 -7.99 -19.08
N ILE A 188 -21.96 -7.04 -19.29
CA ILE A 188 -20.56 -7.10 -18.87
C ILE A 188 -20.54 -7.09 -17.34
N SER A 189 -19.76 -8.00 -16.75
CA SER A 189 -19.62 -8.31 -15.31
C SER A 189 -20.54 -9.39 -14.73
N SER A 190 -21.51 -9.92 -15.48
CA SER A 190 -22.29 -11.06 -14.98
C SER A 190 -21.42 -12.33 -14.84
N PRO A 191 -21.66 -13.20 -13.85
CA PRO A 191 -20.98 -14.49 -13.74
C PRO A 191 -21.09 -15.35 -15.01
N ALA A 192 -22.21 -15.24 -15.73
CA ALA A 192 -22.43 -15.92 -17.01
C ALA A 192 -21.46 -15.41 -18.08
N TRP A 193 -21.35 -14.09 -18.23
CA TRP A 193 -20.41 -13.46 -19.17
C TRP A 193 -18.95 -13.88 -18.85
N LEU A 194 -18.56 -13.89 -17.58
CA LEU A 194 -17.22 -14.33 -17.16
C LEU A 194 -16.95 -15.80 -17.49
N ALA A 195 -17.95 -16.66 -17.34
CA ALA A 195 -17.83 -18.08 -17.68
C ALA A 195 -17.67 -18.28 -19.20
N GLU A 196 -18.42 -17.53 -19.99
CA GLU A 196 -18.40 -17.57 -21.45
C GLU A 196 -17.08 -17.02 -22.04
N ILE A 197 -16.58 -15.85 -21.59
CA ILE A 197 -15.25 -15.38 -22.07
C ILE A 197 -14.17 -16.39 -21.69
N SER A 198 -14.25 -16.98 -20.49
CA SER A 198 -13.30 -17.98 -20.02
C SER A 198 -13.29 -19.22 -20.90
N GLU A 199 -14.46 -19.67 -21.37
CA GLU A 199 -14.58 -20.79 -22.32
C GLU A 199 -14.06 -20.40 -23.70
N ARG A 200 -14.40 -19.21 -24.21
CA ARG A 200 -13.92 -18.71 -25.51
C ARG A 200 -12.40 -18.60 -25.54
N LEU A 201 -11.78 -17.97 -24.55
CA LEU A 201 -10.33 -17.88 -24.43
C LEU A 201 -9.68 -19.27 -24.33
N ARG A 202 -10.29 -20.22 -23.60
CA ARG A 202 -9.77 -21.59 -23.51
C ARG A 202 -9.82 -22.34 -24.83
N ARG A 203 -10.91 -22.22 -25.61
CA ARG A 203 -11.02 -22.84 -26.95
C ARG A 203 -9.93 -22.34 -27.90
N LEU A 204 -9.57 -21.06 -27.77
CA LEU A 204 -8.50 -20.43 -28.53
C LEU A 204 -7.10 -20.66 -27.94
N ARG A 205 -6.98 -21.45 -26.86
CA ARG A 205 -5.71 -21.69 -26.14
C ARG A 205 -5.06 -20.42 -25.59
N LEU A 206 -5.86 -19.39 -25.35
CA LEU A 206 -5.47 -18.12 -24.73
C LEU A 206 -5.78 -18.07 -23.22
N ALA A 207 -6.38 -19.12 -22.68
CA ALA A 207 -6.54 -19.35 -21.26
C ALA A 207 -6.47 -20.85 -20.93
N TYR A 208 -6.24 -21.16 -19.66
CA TYR A 208 -6.27 -22.52 -19.10
C TYR A 208 -6.88 -22.53 -17.70
N ARG A 209 -7.24 -23.73 -17.21
CA ARG A 209 -7.76 -23.91 -15.85
C ARG A 209 -6.69 -24.50 -14.93
N TRP A 210 -6.56 -23.93 -13.73
CA TRP A 210 -5.75 -24.49 -12.67
C TRP A 210 -6.45 -24.30 -11.32
N ARG A 211 -6.68 -25.40 -10.59
CA ARG A 211 -7.39 -25.42 -9.29
C ARG A 211 -8.71 -24.64 -9.33
N SER A 212 -9.55 -24.93 -10.33
CA SER A 212 -10.86 -24.32 -10.56
C SER A 212 -10.85 -22.82 -10.91
N ARG A 213 -9.67 -22.22 -11.08
CA ARG A 213 -9.50 -20.82 -11.51
C ARG A 213 -9.10 -20.75 -12.98
N THR A 214 -9.47 -19.67 -13.65
CA THR A 214 -9.09 -19.39 -15.03
C THR A 214 -7.83 -18.52 -15.04
N TYR A 215 -6.83 -18.92 -15.83
CA TYR A 215 -5.60 -18.16 -16.07
C TYR A 215 -5.50 -17.84 -17.55
N VAL A 216 -5.23 -16.58 -17.89
CA VAL A 216 -4.95 -16.16 -19.27
C VAL A 216 -3.48 -16.37 -19.60
N VAL A 217 -3.18 -16.59 -20.88
CA VAL A 217 -1.81 -16.70 -21.39
C VAL A 217 -1.15 -15.33 -21.43
N GLY A 218 0.15 -15.28 -21.15
CA GLY A 218 0.96 -14.07 -21.14
C GLY A 218 2.39 -14.36 -20.69
N SER A 219 3.16 -13.31 -20.42
CA SER A 219 4.53 -13.39 -19.95
C SER A 219 4.66 -12.80 -18.55
N LEU A 220 5.36 -13.51 -17.66
CA LEU A 220 5.74 -12.98 -16.36
C LEU A 220 7.14 -12.38 -16.47
N GLU A 221 7.30 -11.17 -15.96
CA GLU A 221 8.60 -10.52 -15.77
C GLU A 221 9.53 -11.42 -14.94
N THR A 222 10.77 -11.53 -15.37
CA THR A 222 11.81 -12.27 -14.64
C THR A 222 12.24 -11.50 -13.39
N ASN A 223 12.89 -12.19 -12.44
CA ASN A 223 13.41 -11.52 -11.24
C ASN A 223 14.41 -10.41 -11.57
N GLU A 224 15.29 -10.62 -12.56
CA GLU A 224 16.27 -9.62 -12.99
C GLU A 224 15.62 -8.40 -13.67
N GLU A 225 14.55 -8.60 -14.43
CA GLU A 225 13.76 -7.49 -14.99
C GLU A 225 13.04 -6.72 -13.87
N PHE A 226 12.44 -7.43 -12.92
CA PHE A 226 11.77 -6.83 -11.77
C PHE A 226 12.74 -5.98 -10.94
N GLU A 227 13.90 -6.52 -10.57
CA GLU A 227 14.92 -5.79 -9.80
C GLU A 227 15.40 -4.55 -10.55
N ARG A 228 15.72 -4.66 -11.86
CA ARG A 228 16.10 -3.51 -12.68
C ARG A 228 15.02 -2.45 -12.74
N ARG A 229 13.74 -2.84 -12.83
CA ARG A 229 12.61 -1.92 -12.84
C ARG A 229 12.44 -1.22 -11.49
N VAL A 230 12.49 -1.96 -10.38
CA VAL A 230 12.40 -1.39 -9.02
C VAL A 230 13.52 -0.40 -8.76
N LYS A 231 14.77 -0.78 -9.05
CA LYS A 231 15.93 0.09 -8.91
C LYS A 231 15.76 1.40 -9.67
N ARG A 232 15.34 1.32 -10.93
CA ARG A 232 15.10 2.51 -11.76
C ARG A 232 13.99 3.38 -11.17
N GLU A 233 12.85 2.79 -10.81
CA GLU A 233 11.69 3.51 -10.28
C GLU A 233 11.96 4.18 -8.94
N VAL A 234 12.71 3.54 -8.04
CA VAL A 234 13.14 4.14 -6.77
C VAL A 234 14.08 5.32 -7.01
N ALA A 235 15.08 5.16 -7.87
CA ALA A 235 16.04 6.23 -8.16
C ALA A 235 15.39 7.44 -8.85
N GLU A 236 14.57 7.19 -9.87
CA GLU A 236 13.81 8.23 -10.58
C GLU A 236 12.78 8.90 -9.66
N GLY A 237 12.08 8.11 -8.83
CA GLY A 237 11.10 8.62 -7.88
C GLY A 237 11.69 9.52 -6.82
N ARG A 238 12.81 9.10 -6.24
CA ARG A 238 13.54 9.91 -5.26
C ARG A 238 14.02 11.23 -5.87
N THR A 239 14.59 11.18 -7.08
CA THR A 239 15.04 12.39 -7.79
C THR A 239 13.86 13.34 -8.04
N ALA A 240 12.74 12.81 -8.55
CA ALA A 240 11.54 13.60 -8.78
C ALA A 240 10.97 14.21 -7.49
N PHE A 241 11.06 13.48 -6.37
CA PHE A 241 10.66 13.99 -5.06
C PHE A 241 11.55 15.14 -4.60
N GLU A 242 12.86 14.96 -4.66
CA GLU A 242 13.85 15.98 -4.27
C GLU A 242 13.72 17.25 -5.12
N ASP A 243 13.58 17.10 -6.43
CA ASP A 243 13.36 18.21 -7.36
C ASP A 243 12.05 18.94 -7.06
N ALA A 244 10.99 18.21 -6.74
CA ALA A 244 9.68 18.79 -6.47
C ALA A 244 9.61 19.48 -5.09
N LEU A 245 10.21 18.93 -4.05
CA LEU A 245 10.00 19.37 -2.67
C LEU A 245 11.22 20.02 -2.04
N GLY A 246 12.38 20.03 -2.70
CA GLY A 246 13.58 20.70 -2.24
C GLY A 246 14.26 20.02 -1.04
N HIS A 247 13.84 18.81 -0.68
CA HIS A 247 14.46 18.02 0.38
C HIS A 247 14.41 16.52 0.06
N ALA A 248 15.36 15.79 0.63
CA ALA A 248 15.44 14.34 0.56
C ALA A 248 14.33 13.67 1.39
N PRO A 249 13.62 12.65 0.88
CA PRO A 249 12.78 11.81 1.71
C PRO A 249 13.64 10.86 2.55
N THR A 250 13.20 10.60 3.77
CA THR A 250 13.80 9.62 4.70
C THR A 250 12.90 8.43 4.96
N MET A 251 11.61 8.56 4.65
CA MET A 251 10.60 7.53 4.81
C MET A 251 9.86 7.27 3.51
N PHE A 252 9.43 6.01 3.32
CA PHE A 252 8.64 5.61 2.17
C PHE A 252 7.43 4.78 2.59
N ALA A 253 6.22 5.20 2.20
CA ALA A 253 5.03 4.36 2.37
C ALA A 253 4.69 3.66 1.05
N TYR A 254 4.62 2.33 1.07
CA TYR A 254 4.22 1.59 -0.12
C TYR A 254 2.73 1.82 -0.43
N PRO A 255 2.39 2.15 -1.68
CA PRO A 255 1.01 2.14 -2.17
C PRO A 255 0.29 0.84 -1.79
N TRP A 256 -0.95 0.97 -1.30
CA TRP A 256 -1.77 -0.15 -0.81
C TRP A 256 -1.11 -1.04 0.25
N TRP A 257 -0.11 -0.53 0.97
CA TRP A 257 0.65 -1.26 1.98
C TRP A 257 1.35 -2.51 1.41
N GLN A 258 1.68 -2.53 0.12
CA GLN A 258 2.27 -3.68 -0.57
C GLN A 258 3.75 -3.42 -0.85
N GLY A 259 4.62 -3.93 0.03
CA GLY A 259 6.08 -3.88 -0.12
C GLY A 259 6.69 -5.18 -0.64
N SER A 260 7.98 -5.14 -0.98
CA SER A 260 8.79 -6.32 -1.31
C SER A 260 10.19 -6.19 -0.70
N SER A 261 10.89 -7.30 -0.50
CA SER A 261 12.27 -7.27 -0.01
C SER A 261 13.23 -6.58 -0.98
N ILE A 262 13.02 -6.78 -2.30
CA ILE A 262 13.79 -6.08 -3.34
C ILE A 262 13.53 -4.56 -3.26
N GLY A 263 12.27 -4.16 -3.06
CA GLY A 263 11.92 -2.76 -2.84
C GLY A 263 12.59 -2.18 -1.60
N ASP A 264 12.56 -2.90 -0.47
CA ASP A 264 13.19 -2.46 0.78
C ASP A 264 14.71 -2.33 0.63
N ASP A 265 15.36 -3.27 -0.06
CA ASP A 265 16.80 -3.23 -0.35
C ASP A 265 17.17 -2.01 -1.23
N GLU A 266 16.40 -1.74 -2.29
CA GLU A 266 16.67 -0.61 -3.19
C GLU A 266 16.33 0.74 -2.54
N LEU A 267 15.28 0.83 -1.72
CA LEU A 267 14.97 2.01 -0.92
C LEU A 267 16.08 2.26 0.12
N SER A 268 16.55 1.22 0.81
CA SER A 268 17.69 1.33 1.74
C SER A 268 18.94 1.88 1.04
N ARG A 269 19.32 1.31 -0.11
CA ARG A 269 20.46 1.77 -0.93
C ARG A 269 20.31 3.21 -1.41
N SER A 270 19.08 3.68 -1.56
CA SER A 270 18.74 5.03 -2.00
C SER A 270 18.59 6.02 -0.83
N GLY A 271 18.96 5.63 0.39
CA GLY A 271 19.03 6.54 1.54
C GLY A 271 17.74 6.64 2.36
N TYR A 272 16.74 5.80 2.11
CA TYR A 272 15.55 5.74 2.97
C TYR A 272 15.88 5.02 4.28
N GLU A 273 15.56 5.67 5.40
CA GLU A 273 15.78 5.16 6.76
C GLU A 273 14.68 4.17 7.17
N ALA A 274 13.44 4.33 6.68
CA ALA A 274 12.35 3.43 6.99
C ALA A 274 11.33 3.25 5.85
N THR A 275 10.68 2.09 5.80
CA THR A 275 9.58 1.81 4.86
C THR A 275 8.34 1.29 5.57
N PHE A 276 7.17 1.64 5.06
CA PHE A 276 5.88 1.25 5.63
C PHE A 276 5.10 0.33 4.67
N ALA A 277 4.84 -0.90 5.12
CA ALA A 277 4.10 -1.91 4.37
C ALA A 277 3.37 -2.87 5.32
N GLY A 278 2.29 -3.48 4.84
CA GLY A 278 1.42 -4.33 5.63
C GLY A 278 0.52 -3.56 6.59
N THR A 279 -0.38 -4.30 7.22
CA THR A 279 -1.33 -3.77 8.21
C THR A 279 -1.08 -4.36 9.59
N GLY A 280 -1.27 -3.57 10.63
CA GLY A 280 -1.02 -3.93 12.02
C GLY A 280 -0.25 -2.85 12.78
N TYR A 281 0.38 -3.22 13.89
CA TYR A 281 1.24 -2.32 14.64
C TYR A 281 2.46 -3.08 15.17
N VAL A 282 3.45 -2.32 15.64
CA VAL A 282 4.75 -2.83 16.09
C VAL A 282 4.65 -3.36 17.52
N GLN A 283 5.09 -4.61 17.71
CA GLN A 283 5.26 -5.22 19.02
C GLN A 283 6.74 -5.56 19.26
N GLY A 284 7.35 -5.01 20.31
CA GLY A 284 8.67 -5.44 20.80
C GLY A 284 9.83 -4.50 20.50
N ARG A 285 11.03 -4.88 20.96
CA ARG A 285 12.23 -4.03 21.04
C ARG A 285 13.13 -4.02 19.80
N ALA A 286 12.98 -4.95 18.88
CA ALA A 286 13.84 -5.05 17.71
C ALA A 286 12.96 -5.21 16.46
N MET A 287 13.04 -4.24 15.57
CA MET A 287 12.42 -4.35 14.26
C MET A 287 13.39 -3.97 13.17
N SER A 288 13.20 -4.59 12.01
CA SER A 288 13.64 -3.99 10.76
C SER A 288 12.99 -2.60 10.63
N PRO A 289 13.74 -1.54 10.28
CA PRO A 289 13.14 -0.26 9.94
C PRO A 289 12.38 -0.33 8.59
N TYR A 290 12.47 -1.47 7.90
CA TYR A 290 11.79 -1.76 6.65
C TYR A 290 10.56 -2.65 6.85
N SER A 291 9.50 -2.39 6.09
CA SER A 291 8.20 -3.05 6.15
C SER A 291 7.47 -2.88 7.49
N ILE A 292 7.48 -1.66 8.04
CA ILE A 292 6.75 -1.30 9.26
C ILE A 292 5.23 -1.35 8.98
N PRO A 293 4.45 -2.14 9.74
CA PRO A 293 3.00 -2.24 9.54
C PRO A 293 2.27 -0.98 10.02
N ARG A 294 1.16 -0.65 9.36
CA ARG A 294 0.30 0.48 9.74
C ARG A 294 -1.11 0.04 10.10
N VAL A 295 -1.74 0.73 11.04
CA VAL A 295 -3.16 0.57 11.39
C VAL A 295 -3.94 1.43 10.41
N VAL A 296 -4.76 0.79 9.56
CA VAL A 296 -5.60 1.53 8.60
C VAL A 296 -6.76 2.17 9.35
N MET A 297 -6.92 3.47 9.15
CA MET A 297 -7.94 4.31 9.78
C MET A 297 -8.94 4.77 8.73
N ASP A 298 -10.19 4.36 8.88
CA ASP A 298 -11.27 4.61 7.91
C ASP A 298 -12.61 4.92 8.63
N PRO A 299 -13.69 5.28 7.91
CA PRO A 299 -15.00 5.51 8.51
C PRO A 299 -15.55 4.34 9.33
N THR A 300 -15.19 3.11 8.99
CA THR A 300 -15.67 1.88 9.64
C THR A 300 -14.87 1.48 10.87
N THR A 301 -13.76 2.17 11.14
CA THR A 301 -12.92 1.94 12.31
C THR A 301 -13.73 2.12 13.61
N PRO A 302 -13.75 1.13 14.52
CA PRO A 302 -14.48 1.23 15.77
C PRO A 302 -13.99 2.40 16.63
N ARG A 303 -14.94 3.14 17.24
CA ARG A 303 -14.68 4.32 18.06
C ARG A 303 -15.45 4.26 19.40
N PRO A 304 -14.90 4.81 20.51
CA PRO A 304 -13.62 5.50 20.61
C PRO A 304 -12.44 4.57 20.30
N LEU A 305 -11.36 5.11 19.74
CA LEU A 305 -10.24 4.32 19.26
C LEU A 305 -9.55 3.59 20.42
N ASN A 306 -9.54 2.26 20.38
CA ASN A 306 -8.84 1.41 21.34
C ASN A 306 -7.89 0.44 20.61
N LEU A 307 -6.60 0.77 20.57
CA LEU A 307 -5.61 -0.05 19.85
C LEU A 307 -5.34 -1.41 20.51
N ALA A 308 -5.72 -1.61 21.77
CA ALA A 308 -5.64 -2.93 22.40
C ALA A 308 -6.59 -3.93 21.73
N GLU A 309 -7.78 -3.49 21.30
CA GLU A 309 -8.75 -4.35 20.60
C GLU A 309 -8.30 -4.68 19.16
N PHE A 310 -7.55 -3.78 18.52
CA PHE A 310 -6.97 -4.01 17.19
C PHE A 310 -5.91 -5.13 17.18
N ALA A 311 -5.18 -5.29 18.28
CA ALA A 311 -4.19 -6.35 18.48
C ALA A 311 -4.77 -7.75 18.39
N GLU A 312 -5.93 -7.93 19.00
CA GLU A 312 -6.59 -9.22 19.08
C GLU A 312 -7.14 -9.64 17.72
N ARG A 313 -7.53 -8.67 16.88
CA ARG A 313 -8.08 -8.93 15.55
C ARG A 313 -7.01 -9.17 14.48
N SER A 314 -5.92 -8.39 14.49
CA SER A 314 -4.90 -8.40 13.42
C SER A 314 -4.05 -9.67 13.37
N THR A 315 -3.83 -10.35 14.49
CA THR A 315 -3.07 -11.62 14.54
C THR A 315 -3.77 -12.79 13.84
N SER A 316 -5.10 -12.72 13.68
CA SER A 316 -5.94 -13.81 13.19
C SER A 316 -6.07 -13.90 11.66
N SER A 317 -5.93 -12.78 10.93
CA SER A 317 -6.26 -12.73 9.49
C SER A 317 -5.03 -12.68 8.56
N TRP A 318 -3.93 -12.04 8.97
CA TRP A 318 -2.81 -11.73 8.06
C TRP A 318 -1.62 -12.70 8.09
N SER A 319 -1.28 -13.26 9.25
CA SER A 319 -0.29 -14.34 9.37
C SER A 319 -0.63 -15.55 8.47
N GLY A 320 -1.94 -15.81 8.33
CA GLY A 320 -2.48 -16.78 7.40
C GLY A 320 -2.33 -16.40 5.92
N LEU A 321 -2.42 -15.11 5.55
CA LEU A 321 -2.37 -14.67 4.15
C LEU A 321 -0.92 -14.58 3.64
N ARG A 322 -0.01 -13.92 4.38
CA ARG A 322 1.43 -13.84 4.00
C ARG A 322 2.06 -15.22 3.93
N GLY A 323 1.80 -16.07 4.93
CA GLY A 323 2.27 -17.45 4.91
C GLY A 323 1.70 -18.26 3.74
N ARG A 324 0.45 -18.00 3.30
CA ARG A 324 -0.14 -18.67 2.12
C ARG A 324 0.46 -18.17 0.81
N VAL A 325 0.73 -16.87 0.68
CA VAL A 325 1.34 -16.27 -0.52
C VAL A 325 2.80 -16.71 -0.66
N GLU A 326 3.62 -16.63 0.38
CA GLU A 326 5.02 -17.07 0.33
C GLU A 326 5.13 -18.59 0.07
N ARG A 327 4.27 -19.42 0.69
CA ARG A 327 4.23 -20.86 0.38
C ARG A 327 3.75 -21.16 -1.04
N ALA A 328 2.83 -20.35 -1.59
CA ALA A 328 2.39 -20.49 -2.96
C ALA A 328 3.49 -20.09 -3.95
N ALA A 329 4.20 -18.99 -3.69
CA ALA A 329 5.35 -18.54 -4.48
C ALA A 329 6.49 -19.58 -4.46
N LYS A 330 6.90 -20.07 -3.28
CA LYS A 330 7.93 -21.12 -3.17
C LYS A 330 7.54 -22.40 -3.91
N ARG A 331 6.27 -22.84 -3.79
CA ARG A 331 5.75 -24.03 -4.50
C ARG A 331 5.64 -23.84 -6.02
N MET A 332 5.35 -22.62 -6.50
CA MET A 332 5.33 -22.32 -7.94
C MET A 332 6.73 -22.21 -8.53
N MET A 333 7.73 -21.85 -7.72
CA MET A 333 9.13 -21.71 -8.14
C MET A 333 9.96 -23.00 -7.99
N GLY A 334 9.36 -24.12 -7.56
CA GLY A 334 10.08 -25.40 -7.42
C GLY A 334 11.16 -25.41 -6.33
N VAL A 335 11.21 -24.38 -5.49
CA VAL A 335 12.14 -24.29 -4.35
C VAL A 335 11.42 -24.95 -3.16
N ILE A 336 11.77 -26.21 -2.90
CA ILE A 336 11.26 -26.99 -1.75
C ILE A 336 11.90 -26.47 -0.47
#